data_AF-A0A2V8YTR5-F1
#
_entry.id   AF-A0A2V8YTR5-F1
#
_cell.length_a   1.000
_cell.length_b   1.000
_cell.length_c   1.000
_cell.angle_alpha   90.00
_cell.angle_beta   90.00
_cell.angle_gamma   90.00
#
_symmetry.space_group_name_H-M   'P 1'
#
loop_
_entity.id
_entity.type
_entity.pdbx_description
1 polymer ?
#
loop_
_entity_poly.entity_id
_entity_poly.type
_entity_poly.pdbx_seq_one_letter_code
_entity_poly.pdbx_strand_id
1 'polypeptide(L)'
;MPGTLATHRTLVKQIDFLGEFLNHVPIRRFFEKKFPAPVMVVNLAGAKAIAERTLGAAAMADDMIYLEYGRTGIGAGIISGGKLMHGATHAAGELGHTHMIEEGPACKCGSFCCLQAIAGAAAIQTRIRKAIADGGGSELLALAGGDPPNVSGWMILSAAKVGDKACAAIVEQASKSFGVRPSQSGESLQSFGSRSGSAPFSLQGKVC
;
A
#
# COMPACT_ATOMS: atom_id res chain seq x y z
N MET A 1 6.59 -11.55 2.17
CA MET A 1 5.67 -12.17 1.19
C MET A 1 4.48 -11.26 0.96
N PRO A 2 4.08 -10.96 -0.29
CA PRO A 2 2.80 -10.29 -0.55
C PRO A 2 1.65 -11.15 -0.02
N GLY A 3 0.55 -10.50 0.40
CA GLY A 3 -0.63 -11.20 0.91
C GLY A 3 -0.58 -11.59 2.39
N THR A 4 -1.70 -12.12 2.89
CA THR A 4 -1.87 -12.44 4.31
C THR A 4 -1.20 -13.77 4.67
N LEU A 5 -0.47 -13.76 5.80
CA LEU A 5 0.08 -14.96 6.41
C LEU A 5 -0.87 -15.46 7.50
N ALA A 6 -1.06 -16.78 7.60
CA ALA A 6 -1.85 -17.39 8.64
C ALA A 6 -1.02 -18.24 9.60
N THR A 7 -1.10 -17.85 10.88
CA THR A 7 -0.75 -18.63 12.09
C THR A 7 0.66 -19.27 12.10
N HIS A 8 1.01 -19.96 13.19
CA HIS A 8 2.35 -20.49 13.50
C HIS A 8 3.02 -21.36 12.40
N ARG A 9 2.28 -21.75 11.36
CA ARG A 9 2.75 -22.58 10.24
C ARG A 9 3.18 -21.77 9.02
N THR A 10 2.98 -20.45 9.05
CA THR A 10 3.28 -19.55 7.93
C THR A 10 2.64 -20.05 6.62
N LEU A 11 1.33 -20.27 6.69
CA LEU A 11 0.56 -20.57 5.49
C LEU A 11 0.29 -19.26 4.77
N VAL A 12 0.69 -19.19 3.51
CA VAL A 12 0.25 -18.11 2.63
C VAL A 12 -1.21 -18.38 2.29
N LYS A 13 -2.11 -17.47 2.69
CA LYS A 13 -3.55 -17.65 2.46
C LYS A 13 -4.03 -17.07 1.13
N GLN A 14 -3.47 -15.95 0.72
CA GLN A 14 -3.92 -15.26 -0.47
C GLN A 14 -2.80 -14.44 -1.07
N ILE A 15 -2.44 -14.70 -2.33
CA ILE A 15 -1.56 -13.83 -3.12
C ILE A 15 -2.22 -13.54 -4.46
N ASP A 16 -2.76 -12.33 -4.59
CA ASP A 16 -3.56 -11.91 -5.75
C ASP A 16 -2.82 -11.98 -7.10
N PHE A 17 -1.47 -12.03 -7.12
CA PHE A 17 -0.68 -12.02 -8.36
C PHE A 17 0.09 -13.32 -8.65
N LEU A 18 0.30 -14.19 -7.66
CA LEU A 18 1.04 -15.47 -7.83
C LEU A 18 0.11 -16.68 -8.01
N GLY A 19 -1.20 -16.46 -8.03
CA GLY A 19 -2.21 -17.49 -8.26
C GLY A 19 -2.34 -18.51 -7.13
N GLU A 20 -3.07 -19.59 -7.39
CA GLU A 20 -3.35 -20.65 -6.40
C GLU A 20 -2.12 -21.45 -5.98
N PHE A 21 -1.02 -21.34 -6.73
CA PHE A 21 0.21 -22.13 -6.51
C PHE A 21 0.80 -21.96 -5.10
N LEU A 22 0.62 -20.80 -4.48
CA LEU A 22 1.12 -20.53 -3.13
C LEU A 22 0.05 -20.63 -2.04
N ASN A 23 -1.20 -20.99 -2.38
CA ASN A 23 -2.26 -21.13 -1.40
C ASN A 23 -2.00 -22.34 -0.49
N HIS A 24 -2.04 -22.13 0.83
CA HIS A 24 -1.81 -23.15 1.84
C HIS A 24 -0.43 -23.83 1.78
N VAL A 25 0.57 -23.15 1.22
CA VAL A 25 1.95 -23.67 1.20
C VAL A 25 2.64 -23.38 2.54
N PRO A 26 3.21 -24.40 3.22
CA PRO A 26 3.95 -24.21 4.47
C PRO A 26 5.38 -23.75 4.17
N ILE A 27 5.53 -22.52 3.66
CA ILE A 27 6.79 -21.96 3.17
C ILE A 27 7.89 -22.08 4.23
N ARG A 28 7.59 -21.72 5.47
CA ARG A 28 8.55 -21.79 6.57
C ARG A 28 9.14 -23.20 6.71
N ARG A 29 8.29 -24.23 6.76
CA ARG A 29 8.72 -25.63 6.92
C ARG A 29 9.55 -26.12 5.73
N PHE A 30 9.24 -25.65 4.52
CA PHE A 30 10.03 -25.99 3.34
C PHE A 30 11.48 -25.49 3.46
N PHE A 31 11.66 -24.24 3.91
CA PHE A 31 12.99 -23.66 4.11
C PHE A 31 13.71 -24.24 5.34
N GLU A 32 13.01 -24.49 6.45
CA GLU A 32 13.60 -25.09 7.66
C GLU A 32 14.19 -26.48 7.40
N LYS A 33 13.61 -27.27 6.48
CA LYS A 33 14.17 -28.57 6.09
C LYS A 33 15.45 -28.46 5.26
N LYS A 34 15.65 -27.34 4.57
CA LYS A 34 16.72 -27.17 3.59
C LYS A 34 17.92 -26.40 4.15
N PHE A 35 17.70 -25.57 5.16
CA PHE A 35 18.73 -24.70 5.73
C PHE A 35 18.86 -24.92 7.24
N PRO A 36 20.07 -25.11 7.77
CA PRO A 36 20.31 -25.24 9.21
C PRO A 36 20.32 -23.87 9.90
N ALA A 37 19.25 -23.09 9.73
CA ALA A 37 19.12 -21.75 10.29
C ALA A 37 17.65 -21.42 10.63
N PRO A 38 17.39 -20.54 11.61
CA PRO A 38 16.04 -20.06 11.89
C PRO A 38 15.41 -19.39 10.67
N VAL A 39 14.20 -19.81 10.30
CA VAL A 39 13.44 -19.21 9.20
C VAL A 39 12.33 -18.35 9.76
N MET A 40 12.35 -17.07 9.41
CA MET A 40 11.24 -16.14 9.66
C MET A 40 10.58 -15.79 8.33
N VAL A 41 9.26 -15.80 8.32
CA VAL A 41 8.48 -15.35 7.16
C VAL A 41 7.53 -14.27 7.63
N VAL A 42 7.61 -13.13 6.95
CA VAL A 42 6.86 -11.92 7.29
C VAL A 42 6.09 -11.44 6.06
N ASN A 43 4.99 -10.73 6.29
CA ASN A 43 4.28 -10.07 5.21
C ASN A 43 5.16 -8.96 4.59
N LEU A 44 4.80 -8.49 3.40
CA LEU A 44 5.63 -7.56 2.64
C LEU A 44 5.84 -6.23 3.39
N ALA A 45 4.77 -5.68 3.99
CA ALA A 45 4.85 -4.43 4.73
C ALA A 45 5.70 -4.57 6.01
N GLY A 46 5.59 -5.70 6.73
CA GLY A 46 6.44 -6.02 7.88
C GLY A 46 7.91 -6.19 7.50
N ALA A 47 8.22 -6.82 6.37
CA ALA A 47 9.59 -6.90 5.86
C ALA A 47 10.18 -5.50 5.60
N LYS A 48 9.39 -4.62 5.01
CA LYS A 48 9.79 -3.24 4.73
C LYS A 48 9.94 -2.42 6.01
N ALA A 49 9.07 -2.60 7.00
CA ALA A 49 9.22 -1.98 8.32
C ALA A 49 10.54 -2.38 8.99
N ILE A 50 10.90 -3.68 8.94
CA ILE A 50 12.18 -4.16 9.45
C ILE A 50 13.33 -3.47 8.71
N ALA A 51 13.25 -3.38 7.37
CA ALA A 51 14.28 -2.73 6.57
C ALA A 51 14.45 -1.24 6.94
N GLU A 52 13.35 -0.50 7.05
CA GLU A 52 13.35 0.92 7.43
C GLU A 52 13.89 1.14 8.85
N ARG A 53 13.57 0.26 9.81
CA ARG A 53 14.14 0.30 11.16
C ARG A 53 15.63 -0.02 11.19
N THR A 54 16.09 -0.86 10.28
CA THR A 54 17.49 -1.34 10.31
C THR A 54 18.41 -0.37 9.61
N LEU A 55 18.00 0.14 8.45
CA LEU A 55 18.87 0.90 7.53
C LEU A 55 18.22 2.16 6.95
N GLY A 56 16.93 2.39 7.21
CA GLY A 56 16.17 3.44 6.55
C GLY A 56 15.85 4.63 7.42
N ALA A 57 14.74 5.29 7.11
CA ALA A 57 14.34 6.56 7.72
C ALA A 57 13.95 6.44 9.20
N ALA A 58 13.66 5.23 9.66
CA ALA A 58 13.28 4.92 11.03
C ALA A 58 14.38 4.15 11.77
N ALA A 59 15.64 4.34 11.38
CA ALA A 59 16.79 3.65 11.97
C ALA A 59 16.74 3.68 13.50
N MET A 60 16.78 2.50 14.12
CA MET A 60 16.74 2.29 15.58
C MET A 60 15.46 2.74 16.30
N ALA A 61 14.37 3.07 15.59
CA ALA A 61 13.10 3.40 16.23
C ALA A 61 12.51 2.15 16.92
N ASP A 62 12.11 2.29 18.18
CA ASP A 62 11.46 1.21 18.92
C ASP A 62 9.96 1.13 18.68
N ASP A 63 9.32 2.25 18.37
CA ASP A 63 7.92 2.31 18.00
C ASP A 63 7.78 3.02 16.65
N MET A 64 7.21 2.34 15.66
CA MET A 64 6.97 2.90 14.33
C MET A 64 5.87 2.15 13.58
N ILE A 65 5.22 2.87 12.66
CA ILE A 65 4.31 2.30 11.67
C ILE A 65 4.89 2.61 10.29
N TYR A 66 5.22 1.57 9.54
CA TYR A 66 5.49 1.68 8.12
C TYR A 66 4.19 1.49 7.35
N LEU A 67 3.84 2.43 6.47
CA LEU A 67 2.67 2.32 5.60
C LEU A 67 3.10 2.02 4.16
N GLU A 68 2.62 0.91 3.64
CA GLU A 68 2.78 0.51 2.24
C GLU A 68 1.55 0.98 1.46
N TYR A 69 1.79 1.75 0.39
CA TYR A 69 0.79 2.07 -0.62
C TYR A 69 1.34 1.76 -2.00
N GLY A 70 0.76 0.79 -2.70
CA GLY A 70 1.29 0.41 -4.01
C GLY A 70 0.36 -0.50 -4.81
N ARG A 71 0.92 -1.10 -5.87
CA ARG A 71 0.18 -2.01 -6.76
C ARG A 71 -0.39 -3.22 -6.02
N THR A 72 0.32 -3.70 -5.01
CA THR A 72 -0.08 -4.86 -4.20
C THR A 72 -1.18 -4.52 -3.19
N GLY A 73 -1.51 -3.25 -3.00
CA GLY A 73 -2.53 -2.83 -2.06
C GLY A 73 -2.06 -1.84 -1.00
N ILE A 74 -2.80 -1.79 0.10
CA ILE A 74 -2.50 -1.01 1.29
C ILE A 74 -2.17 -1.97 2.42
N GLY A 75 -1.01 -1.78 3.06
CA GLY A 75 -0.59 -2.59 4.19
C GLY A 75 0.27 -1.79 5.16
N ALA A 76 0.54 -2.38 6.31
CA ALA A 76 1.39 -1.78 7.32
C ALA A 76 2.31 -2.80 7.98
N GLY A 77 3.49 -2.35 8.36
CA GLY A 77 4.34 -3.04 9.32
C GLY A 77 4.40 -2.21 10.59
N ILE A 78 4.00 -2.80 11.71
CA ILE A 78 3.92 -2.12 13.00
C ILE A 78 5.04 -2.67 13.88
N ILE A 79 5.94 -1.81 14.34
CA ILE A 79 6.97 -2.17 15.31
C ILE A 79 6.62 -1.47 16.62
N SER A 80 6.65 -2.21 17.73
CA SER A 80 6.54 -1.65 19.07
C SER A 80 7.50 -2.32 20.04
N GLY A 81 8.14 -1.53 20.91
CA GLY A 81 9.22 -2.00 21.78
C GLY A 81 10.34 -2.70 21.02
N GLY A 82 10.65 -2.23 19.81
CA GLY A 82 11.68 -2.76 18.92
C GLY A 82 11.32 -4.08 18.22
N LYS A 83 10.08 -4.57 18.34
CA LYS A 83 9.63 -5.85 17.79
C LYS A 83 8.52 -5.68 16.76
N LEU A 84 8.61 -6.41 15.66
CA LEU A 84 7.55 -6.46 14.66
C LEU A 84 6.30 -7.12 15.27
N MET A 85 5.18 -6.43 15.13
CA MET A 85 3.87 -6.91 15.55
C MET A 85 3.28 -7.80 14.46
N HIS A 86 3.05 -9.07 14.82
CA HIS A 86 2.41 -10.04 13.93
C HIS A 86 0.91 -10.19 14.23
N GLY A 87 0.48 -9.89 15.45
CA GLY A 87 -0.86 -10.18 15.93
C GLY A 87 -1.11 -11.69 16.12
N ALA A 88 -2.21 -12.05 16.78
CA ALA A 88 -2.52 -13.45 17.13
C ALA A 88 -2.61 -14.37 15.90
N THR A 89 -3.06 -13.83 14.77
CA THR A 89 -3.29 -14.60 13.53
C THR A 89 -2.24 -14.37 12.45
N HIS A 90 -1.18 -13.58 12.72
CA HIS A 90 -0.19 -13.13 11.73
C HIS A 90 -0.73 -12.17 10.66
N ALA A 91 -1.85 -11.51 10.96
CA ALA A 91 -2.53 -10.54 10.09
C ALA A 91 -2.46 -9.09 10.61
N ALA A 92 -1.58 -8.79 11.57
CA ALA A 92 -1.38 -7.40 11.98
C ALA A 92 -0.85 -6.57 10.81
N GLY A 93 -1.42 -5.37 10.64
CA GLY A 93 -1.04 -4.46 9.57
C GLY A 93 -1.73 -4.70 8.23
N GLU A 94 -2.73 -5.59 8.14
CA GLU A 94 -3.58 -5.74 6.95
C GLU A 94 -4.61 -4.59 6.82
N LEU A 95 -4.15 -3.34 6.94
CA LEU A 95 -4.98 -2.12 6.97
C LEU A 95 -5.82 -1.94 5.71
N GLY A 96 -5.35 -2.44 4.57
CA GLY A 96 -6.09 -2.39 3.31
C GLY A 96 -7.44 -3.09 3.37
N HIS A 97 -7.64 -4.02 4.30
CA HIS A 97 -8.89 -4.76 4.47
C HIS A 97 -9.78 -4.25 5.60
N THR A 98 -9.40 -3.14 6.26
CA THR A 98 -10.25 -2.46 7.23
C THR A 98 -11.50 -1.93 6.53
N HIS A 99 -12.67 -2.23 7.09
CA HIS A 99 -13.97 -1.77 6.60
C HIS A 99 -14.18 -0.30 6.97
N MET A 100 -14.38 0.58 5.98
CA MET A 100 -14.32 2.03 6.18
C MET A 100 -15.67 2.74 6.14
N ILE A 101 -16.63 2.20 5.39
CA ILE A 101 -17.93 2.82 5.09
C ILE A 101 -19.00 1.74 4.98
N GLU A 102 -20.26 2.08 5.25
CA GLU A 102 -21.38 1.12 5.26
C GLU A 102 -21.64 0.49 3.88
N GLU A 103 -21.60 1.31 2.82
CA GLU A 103 -21.84 0.88 1.45
C GLU A 103 -20.70 1.32 0.53
N GLY A 104 -20.29 0.45 -0.39
CA GLY A 104 -19.09 0.70 -1.17
C GLY A 104 -18.65 -0.45 -2.06
N PRO A 105 -17.47 -0.32 -2.69
CA PRO A 105 -17.01 -1.28 -3.68
C PRO A 105 -16.67 -2.64 -3.08
N ALA A 106 -16.84 -3.68 -3.88
CA ALA A 106 -16.32 -5.01 -3.57
C ALA A 106 -14.78 -5.00 -3.48
N CYS A 107 -14.24 -5.75 -2.54
CA CYS A 107 -12.81 -5.96 -2.39
C CYS A 107 -12.41 -7.34 -2.93
N LYS A 108 -11.19 -7.44 -3.46
CA LYS A 108 -10.62 -8.71 -3.94
C LYS A 108 -10.42 -9.75 -2.83
N CYS A 109 -10.44 -9.35 -1.56
CA CYS A 109 -10.43 -10.29 -0.43
C CYS A 109 -11.78 -11.01 -0.23
N GLY A 110 -12.82 -10.67 -1.00
CA GLY A 110 -14.17 -11.24 -0.88
C GLY A 110 -15.11 -10.46 0.04
N SER A 111 -14.62 -9.41 0.71
CA SER A 111 -15.44 -8.48 1.49
C SER A 111 -15.84 -7.23 0.69
N PHE A 112 -16.45 -6.25 1.35
CA PHE A 112 -16.86 -4.96 0.79
C PHE A 112 -16.32 -3.81 1.64
N CYS A 113 -16.22 -2.63 1.02
CA CYS A 113 -15.89 -1.37 1.70
C CYS A 113 -14.51 -1.35 2.38
N CYS A 114 -13.60 -2.23 1.94
CA CYS A 114 -12.22 -2.23 2.41
C CYS A 114 -11.50 -0.95 2.00
N LEU A 115 -10.61 -0.42 2.86
CA LEU A 115 -9.80 0.76 2.59
C LEU A 115 -9.08 0.68 1.22
N GLN A 116 -8.52 -0.48 0.87
CA GLN A 116 -7.87 -0.72 -0.41
C GLN A 116 -8.83 -0.67 -1.60
N ALA A 117 -10.08 -1.09 -1.42
CA ALA A 117 -11.09 -1.03 -2.49
C ALA A 117 -11.55 0.41 -2.76
N ILE A 118 -11.40 1.31 -1.78
CA ILE A 118 -11.81 2.71 -1.87
C ILE A 118 -10.66 3.62 -2.30
N ALA A 119 -9.50 3.45 -1.68
CA ALA A 119 -8.38 4.38 -1.75
C ALA A 119 -7.10 3.77 -2.36
N GLY A 120 -7.05 2.46 -2.60
CA GLY A 120 -5.88 1.80 -3.16
C GLY A 120 -5.56 2.26 -4.59
N ALA A 121 -4.31 2.04 -5.02
CA ALA A 121 -3.83 2.51 -6.33
C ALA A 121 -4.72 2.03 -7.50
N ALA A 122 -5.17 0.78 -7.46
CA ALA A 122 -6.08 0.23 -8.45
C ALA A 122 -7.48 0.87 -8.39
N ALA A 123 -7.97 1.20 -7.19
CA ALA A 123 -9.27 1.85 -7.01
C ALA A 123 -9.28 3.24 -7.63
N ILE A 124 -8.27 4.07 -7.34
CA ILE A 124 -8.17 5.41 -7.93
C ILE A 124 -7.96 5.37 -9.44
N GLN A 125 -7.23 4.38 -9.97
CA GLN A 125 -7.07 4.15 -11.41
C GLN A 125 -8.39 3.80 -12.10
N THR A 126 -9.16 2.88 -11.52
CA THR A 126 -10.48 2.53 -12.06
C THR A 126 -11.40 3.75 -12.09
N ARG A 127 -11.41 4.54 -11.02
CA ARG A 127 -12.25 5.74 -10.92
C ARG A 127 -11.88 6.81 -11.94
N ILE A 128 -10.59 7.09 -12.15
CA ILE A 128 -10.20 8.10 -13.13
C ILE A 128 -10.46 7.63 -14.57
N ARG A 129 -10.24 6.34 -14.87
CA ARG A 129 -10.56 5.76 -16.17
C ARG A 129 -12.05 5.85 -16.48
N LYS A 130 -12.90 5.59 -15.47
CA LYS A 130 -14.34 5.79 -15.59
C LYS A 130 -14.69 7.25 -15.83
N ALA A 131 -14.11 8.18 -15.06
CA ALA A 131 -14.36 9.61 -15.24
C ALA A 131 -13.98 10.09 -16.65
N ILE A 132 -12.86 9.61 -17.21
CA ILE A 132 -12.43 9.89 -18.58
C ILE A 132 -13.43 9.32 -19.59
N ALA A 133 -13.86 8.06 -19.42
CA ALA A 133 -14.83 7.41 -20.30
C ALA A 133 -16.20 8.10 -20.29
N ASP A 134 -16.61 8.65 -19.14
CA ASP A 134 -17.86 9.40 -18.97
C ASP A 134 -17.76 10.85 -19.51
N GLY A 135 -16.68 11.19 -20.22
CA GLY A 135 -16.48 12.51 -20.85
C GLY A 135 -15.82 13.55 -19.94
N GLY A 136 -15.36 13.16 -18.75
CA GLY A 136 -14.57 14.01 -17.88
C GLY A 136 -13.20 14.31 -18.50
N GLY A 137 -12.96 15.57 -18.83
CA GLY A 137 -11.65 16.02 -19.29
C GLY A 137 -10.61 15.84 -18.19
N SER A 138 -9.50 15.19 -18.51
CA SER A 138 -8.32 15.14 -17.65
C SER A 138 -7.08 15.26 -18.50
N GLU A 139 -6.21 16.21 -18.16
CA GLU A 139 -4.90 16.39 -18.80
C GLU A 139 -4.01 15.17 -18.58
N LEU A 140 -4.37 14.33 -17.59
CA LEU A 140 -3.79 13.03 -17.33
C LEU A 140 -3.76 12.11 -18.56
N LEU A 141 -4.76 12.19 -19.45
CA LEU A 141 -4.79 11.31 -20.62
C LEU A 141 -3.63 11.62 -21.58
N ALA A 142 -3.22 12.89 -21.67
CA ALA A 142 -2.03 13.27 -22.42
C ALA A 142 -0.76 12.69 -21.79
N LEU A 143 -0.66 12.70 -20.45
CA LEU A 143 0.45 12.05 -19.72
C LEU A 143 0.49 10.54 -19.89
N ALA A 144 -0.66 9.91 -20.16
CA ALA A 144 -0.79 8.48 -20.44
C ALA A 144 -0.62 8.13 -21.94
N GLY A 145 -0.24 9.10 -22.79
CA GLY A 145 -0.06 8.89 -24.23
C GLY A 145 -1.37 8.66 -24.99
N GLY A 146 -2.49 9.16 -24.47
CA GLY A 146 -3.81 8.98 -25.08
C GLY A 146 -4.51 7.67 -24.71
N ASP A 147 -3.89 6.81 -23.91
CA ASP A 147 -4.36 5.44 -23.64
C ASP A 147 -4.74 5.24 -22.16
N PRO A 148 -6.04 5.17 -21.81
CA PRO A 148 -6.50 5.06 -20.42
C PRO A 148 -5.91 3.86 -19.63
N PRO A 149 -5.71 2.66 -20.21
CA PRO A 149 -4.91 1.58 -19.64
C PRO A 149 -3.53 1.95 -19.08
N ASN A 150 -2.85 2.95 -19.65
CA ASN A 150 -1.51 3.36 -19.21
C ASN A 150 -1.52 4.30 -18.01
N VAL A 151 -2.70 4.75 -17.57
CA VAL A 151 -2.84 5.59 -16.39
C VAL A 151 -2.35 4.82 -15.15
N SER A 152 -1.31 5.36 -14.51
CA SER A 152 -0.74 4.86 -13.27
C SER A 152 -1.16 5.71 -12.07
N GLY A 153 -1.01 5.16 -10.85
CA GLY A 153 -1.32 5.91 -9.62
C GLY A 153 -0.43 7.15 -9.45
N TRP A 154 0.83 7.03 -9.85
CA TRP A 154 1.78 8.14 -9.84
C TRP A 154 1.33 9.30 -10.74
N MET A 155 0.85 9.00 -11.94
CA MET A 155 0.35 10.02 -12.85
C MET A 155 -0.86 10.75 -12.25
N ILE A 156 -1.78 10.03 -11.60
CA ILE A 156 -2.95 10.63 -10.93
C ILE A 156 -2.51 11.58 -9.81
N LEU A 157 -1.59 11.13 -8.94
CA LEU A 157 -1.07 11.97 -7.85
C LEU A 157 -0.33 13.20 -8.39
N SER A 158 0.45 13.03 -9.46
CA SER A 158 1.20 14.12 -10.10
C SER A 158 0.26 15.14 -10.73
N ALA A 159 -0.76 14.68 -11.46
CA ALA A 159 -1.78 15.52 -12.08
C ALA A 159 -2.60 16.28 -11.03
N ALA A 160 -3.00 15.62 -9.94
CA ALA A 160 -3.68 16.28 -8.83
C ALA A 160 -2.83 17.42 -8.23
N LYS A 161 -1.52 17.21 -8.08
CA LYS A 161 -0.59 18.21 -7.52
C LYS A 161 -0.46 19.46 -8.41
N VAL A 162 -0.56 19.32 -9.73
CA VAL A 162 -0.49 20.44 -10.67
C VAL A 162 -1.87 21.06 -10.99
N GLY A 163 -2.93 20.58 -10.33
CA GLY A 163 -4.26 21.21 -10.37
C GLY A 163 -5.30 20.54 -11.26
N ASP A 164 -5.06 19.32 -11.79
CA ASP A 164 -6.09 18.57 -12.50
C ASP A 164 -7.26 18.27 -11.54
N LYS A 165 -8.43 18.84 -11.85
CA LYS A 165 -9.61 18.80 -10.96
C LYS A 165 -10.14 17.39 -10.76
N ALA A 166 -10.13 16.56 -11.79
CA ALA A 166 -10.64 15.18 -11.71
C ALA A 166 -9.73 14.33 -10.82
N CYS A 167 -8.41 14.45 -11.01
CA CYS A 167 -7.42 13.78 -10.19
C CYS A 167 -7.46 14.29 -8.74
N ALA A 168 -7.52 15.61 -8.53
CA ALA A 168 -7.61 16.22 -7.20
C ALA A 168 -8.82 15.73 -6.42
N ALA A 169 -10.01 15.68 -7.04
CA ALA A 169 -11.23 15.17 -6.40
C ALA A 169 -11.11 13.69 -6.00
N ILE A 170 -10.51 12.85 -6.85
CA ILE A 170 -10.29 11.43 -6.56
C ILE A 170 -9.31 11.25 -5.41
N VAL A 171 -8.19 11.99 -5.42
CA VAL A 171 -7.18 11.95 -4.37
C VAL A 171 -7.77 12.44 -3.05
N GLU A 172 -8.52 13.54 -3.04
CA GLU A 172 -9.18 14.05 -1.85
C GLU A 172 -10.14 13.01 -1.23
N GLN A 173 -10.95 12.35 -2.07
CA GLN A 173 -11.84 11.30 -1.57
C GLN A 173 -11.06 10.12 -1.00
N ALA A 174 -9.95 9.72 -1.62
CA ALA A 174 -9.08 8.67 -1.09
C ALA A 174 -8.45 9.08 0.25
N SER A 175 -7.96 10.33 0.38
CA SER A 175 -7.38 10.86 1.61
C SER A 175 -8.39 10.89 2.77
N LYS A 176 -9.66 11.25 2.50
CA LYS A 176 -10.73 11.20 3.50
C LYS A 176 -10.88 9.80 4.11
N SER A 177 -10.70 8.74 3.32
CA SER A 177 -10.74 7.37 3.82
C SER A 177 -9.56 7.00 4.72
N PHE A 178 -8.42 7.68 4.61
CA PHE A 178 -7.31 7.53 5.56
C PHE A 178 -7.48 8.42 6.80
N GLY A 179 -8.56 9.20 6.90
CA GLY A 179 -8.74 10.18 7.98
C GLY A 179 -7.80 11.39 7.88
N VAL A 180 -7.12 11.58 6.75
CA VAL A 180 -6.21 12.71 6.50
C VAL A 180 -6.85 13.72 5.56
N ARG A 181 -6.68 15.01 5.85
CA ARG A 181 -6.99 16.08 4.89
C ARG A 181 -5.81 16.23 3.92
N PRO A 182 -6.03 16.31 2.60
CA PRO A 182 -4.98 16.72 1.68
C PRO A 182 -4.51 18.14 2.05
N SER A 183 -3.20 18.37 2.15
CA SER A 183 -2.69 19.74 2.34
C SER A 183 -2.96 20.55 1.08
N GLN A 184 -3.82 21.58 1.18
CA GLN A 184 -4.11 22.50 0.08
C GLN A 184 -3.09 23.64 -0.03
N SER A 185 -2.10 23.73 0.86
CA SER A 185 -1.02 24.70 0.74
C SER A 185 0.04 24.19 -0.23
N GLY A 186 0.35 25.01 -1.24
CA GLY A 186 1.55 24.90 -2.07
C GLY A 186 2.85 25.14 -1.31
N GLU A 187 2.92 24.68 -0.05
CA GLU A 187 4.18 24.57 0.68
C GLU A 187 4.91 23.38 0.09
N SER A 188 5.98 23.71 -0.62
CA SER A 188 7.03 22.80 -1.04
C SER A 188 7.24 21.70 -0.01
N LEU A 189 6.93 20.45 -0.40
CA LEU A 189 7.63 19.26 0.09
C LEU A 189 9.12 19.52 -0.13
N GLN A 190 9.75 20.23 0.80
CA GLN A 190 11.17 20.48 0.73
C GLN A 190 11.87 19.14 0.93
N SER A 191 12.60 18.78 -0.11
CA SER A 191 13.62 17.74 -0.10
C SER A 191 14.52 17.92 1.11
N PHE A 192 14.39 17.05 2.12
CA PHE A 192 15.48 16.80 3.03
C PHE A 192 16.28 15.61 2.52
N GLY A 193 17.43 15.92 1.93
CA GLY A 193 18.55 14.99 1.76
C GLY A 193 18.52 14.15 0.49
N SER A 194 19.03 14.73 -0.60
CA SER A 194 19.49 13.97 -1.76
C SER A 194 20.64 13.01 -1.38
N ARG A 195 20.41 11.70 -1.53
CA ARG A 195 21.44 10.79 -2.09
C ARG A 195 20.79 9.87 -3.11
N SER A 196 21.17 10.15 -4.37
CA SER A 196 21.07 9.34 -5.59
C SER A 196 20.51 7.93 -5.45
N GLY A 197 19.40 7.67 -6.13
CA GLY A 197 18.89 6.33 -6.41
C GLY A 197 17.38 6.35 -6.54
N SER A 198 16.89 6.03 -7.73
CA SER A 198 15.47 5.82 -8.06
C SER A 198 14.74 4.98 -7.01
N ALA A 199 13.98 5.61 -6.12
CA ALA A 199 13.12 4.94 -5.14
C ALA A 199 11.68 5.47 -5.26
N PRO A 200 10.65 4.60 -5.24
CA PRO A 200 9.27 5.02 -5.32
C PRO A 200 8.83 5.75 -4.04
N PHE A 201 8.02 6.79 -4.23
CA PHE A 201 7.42 7.66 -3.22
C PHE A 201 6.98 6.91 -1.96
N SER A 202 7.69 7.16 -0.86
CA SER A 202 7.28 6.78 0.48
C SER A 202 6.29 7.81 0.99
N LEU A 203 5.05 7.40 1.28
CA LEU A 203 4.10 8.20 2.05
C LEU A 203 4.58 8.22 3.51
N GLN A 204 5.59 9.04 3.79
CA GLN A 204 6.08 9.31 5.14
C GLN A 204 5.11 10.27 5.84
N GLY A 205 4.02 9.72 6.37
CA GLY A 205 3.29 10.36 7.46
C GLY A 205 4.00 10.03 8.77
N LYS A 206 4.73 10.98 9.36
CA LYS A 206 5.07 10.91 10.78
C LYS A 206 3.78 11.16 11.58
N VAL A 207 3.12 10.09 12.01
CA VAL A 207 2.30 10.15 13.21
C VAL A 207 3.24 9.74 14.33
N CYS A 208 3.78 10.74 15.04
CA CYS A 208 4.40 10.52 16.35
C CYS A 208 3.30 10.22 17.37
#